data_AF-A0A6J6PQ95-F1
#
_entry.id   AF-A0A6J6PQ95-F1
#
_cell.length_a   1.000
_cell.length_b   1.000
_cell.length_c   1.000
_cell.angle_alpha   90.00
_cell.angle_beta   90.00
_cell.angle_gamma   90.00
#
_symmetry.space_group_name_H-M   'P 1'
#
loop_
_entity.id
_entity.type
_entity.pdbx_description
1 polymer ?
#
loop_
_entity_poly.entity_id
_entity_poly.type
_entity_poly.pdbx_seq_one_letter_code
_entity_poly.pdbx_strand_id
1 'polypeptide(L)'
;MISPRAACAAAALALSASFLAPAAALSPAGPDRAGADLLGEASLMSAVREYAGLGDHHRTGTAAERRTQAWLTRGLRSAGLRVGSDAYTFAGFLPRTVALSVGGAPVAGPAAYLYSGLTRARGITAELVDVGSGSAAQVSSADVAGRIAVVTVPVVNGLTVGLPGAFRAVDEAGAAGLVVVTDGPDGLVVHQNVDSRAGVQDLPTLLVGSDAGAEVVAAAGERATLTLTARVGQSCDTDVWGVLPGADPDRYLVIGTPTSAHVSSGSERGAGVAVLLGLARHYASLPRSERPVGLVFAGLSGHEIGFLGLPVLLAAHESWFARADAYLHLGASIATRALASTSDLPVGEPTRSLYVSENPVLEAVATASFLGSQPLSTTPPSVLNPGEQSVAYAAGIPIIGISGSGDYFHTAGDTPDVVVPSLLVGQAVSYSAAIDSLATLPAGLVRSANALALQAAQQAEAPEPADTERGGRQPQPVRSCVDRRPTQSPLGVQGRIVGKSRVYRPGA
;
A
#
# COMPACT_ATOMS: atom_id res chain seq x y z
N MET A 1 -55.50 18.12 -53.81
CA MET A 1 -54.31 17.25 -53.81
C MET A 1 -54.02 16.90 -52.37
N ILE A 2 -54.18 15.62 -52.06
CA ILE A 2 -54.35 15.04 -50.73
C ILE A 2 -52.96 14.75 -50.13
N SER A 3 -52.84 14.94 -48.82
CA SER A 3 -51.82 14.40 -47.89
C SER A 3 -51.64 12.86 -48.07
N PRO A 4 -50.81 12.07 -47.34
CA PRO A 4 -49.96 12.38 -46.18
C PRO A 4 -48.61 11.64 -46.14
N ARG A 5 -47.91 11.83 -45.01
CA ARG A 5 -46.96 10.93 -44.34
C ARG A 5 -47.05 9.45 -44.78
N ALA A 6 -45.90 8.86 -45.12
CA ALA A 6 -45.72 7.42 -45.20
C ALA A 6 -44.67 6.97 -44.17
N ALA A 7 -45.16 6.24 -43.18
CA ALA A 7 -44.39 5.25 -42.44
C ALA A 7 -44.20 4.01 -43.32
N CYS A 8 -43.01 3.43 -43.32
CA CYS A 8 -42.68 2.08 -43.79
C CYS A 8 -41.24 1.80 -43.32
N ALA A 9 -40.84 0.63 -42.86
CA ALA A 9 -41.48 -0.57 -42.35
C ALA A 9 -40.32 -1.33 -41.69
N ALA A 10 -40.54 -1.88 -40.50
CA ALA A 10 -39.58 -2.76 -39.86
C ALA A 10 -39.42 -4.02 -40.70
N ALA A 11 -38.21 -4.26 -41.23
CA ALA A 11 -37.82 -5.54 -41.80
C ALA A 11 -37.17 -6.37 -40.71
N ALA A 12 -37.96 -7.27 -40.13
CA ALA A 12 -37.46 -8.39 -39.35
C ALA A 12 -36.71 -9.35 -40.29
N LEU A 13 -35.40 -9.51 -40.09
CA LEU A 13 -34.70 -10.71 -40.52
C LEU A 13 -34.48 -11.59 -39.29
N ALA A 14 -35.30 -12.63 -39.19
CA ALA A 14 -35.03 -13.78 -38.37
C ALA A 14 -33.83 -14.53 -38.95
N LEU A 15 -32.72 -14.58 -38.22
CA LEU A 15 -31.80 -15.71 -38.30
C LEU A 15 -31.96 -16.51 -37.00
N SER A 16 -32.66 -17.63 -37.15
CA SER A 16 -32.69 -18.74 -36.23
C SER A 16 -31.30 -19.36 -36.12
N ALA A 17 -30.71 -19.30 -34.93
CA ALA A 17 -29.64 -20.20 -34.51
C ALA A 17 -30.01 -20.79 -33.15
N SER A 18 -30.79 -21.87 -33.20
CA SER A 18 -31.03 -22.74 -32.06
C SER A 18 -29.76 -23.51 -31.74
N PHE A 19 -29.04 -23.09 -30.71
CA PHE A 19 -28.19 -23.97 -29.90
C PHE A 19 -28.56 -23.74 -28.44
N LEU A 20 -29.67 -24.35 -28.00
CA LEU A 20 -29.87 -24.63 -26.58
C LEU A 20 -28.85 -25.69 -26.19
N ALA A 21 -27.74 -25.28 -25.59
CA ALA A 21 -27.00 -26.16 -24.71
C ALA A 21 -27.89 -26.42 -23.48
N PRO A 22 -28.03 -27.67 -23.00
CA PRO A 22 -28.80 -27.92 -21.80
C PRO A 22 -28.12 -27.22 -20.62
N ALA A 23 -28.90 -26.46 -19.86
CA ALA A 23 -28.51 -26.04 -18.52
C ALA A 23 -28.20 -27.32 -17.74
N ALA A 24 -26.91 -27.59 -17.51
CA ALA A 24 -26.49 -28.63 -16.61
C ALA A 24 -26.99 -28.23 -15.22
N ALA A 25 -28.03 -28.91 -14.76
CA ALA A 25 -28.44 -28.85 -13.37
C ALA A 25 -27.23 -29.26 -12.52
N LEU A 26 -26.68 -28.29 -11.79
CA LEU A 26 -25.71 -28.53 -10.73
C LEU A 26 -26.31 -29.60 -9.79
N SER A 27 -25.70 -30.78 -9.81
CA SER A 27 -26.01 -31.81 -8.81
C SER A 27 -25.57 -31.31 -7.44
N PRO A 28 -26.32 -31.64 -6.36
CA PRO A 28 -25.95 -31.24 -5.02
C PRO A 28 -24.60 -31.88 -4.66
N ALA A 29 -23.79 -31.10 -3.93
CA ALA A 29 -22.47 -31.45 -3.46
C ALA A 29 -22.39 -32.88 -2.90
N GLY A 30 -21.27 -33.54 -3.17
CA GLY A 30 -20.86 -34.76 -2.49
C GLY A 30 -20.74 -34.53 -0.97
N PRO A 31 -20.60 -35.62 -0.19
CA PRO A 31 -20.78 -35.60 1.25
C PRO A 31 -19.84 -34.61 1.94
N ASP A 32 -20.41 -33.85 2.87
CA ASP A 32 -19.73 -32.93 3.79
C ASP A 32 -18.37 -33.47 4.24
N ARG A 33 -17.30 -32.92 3.67
CA ARG A 33 -16.04 -32.82 4.40
C ARG A 33 -16.32 -31.81 5.49
N ALA A 34 -16.52 -32.28 6.72
CA ALA A 34 -16.44 -31.44 7.91
C ALA A 34 -15.00 -30.91 8.07
N GLY A 35 -14.57 -30.05 7.15
CA GLY A 35 -13.41 -29.20 7.22
C GLY A 35 -13.89 -27.77 7.45
N ALA A 36 -13.10 -26.99 8.18
CA ALA A 36 -13.41 -25.57 8.38
C ALA A 36 -13.63 -24.89 7.02
N ASP A 37 -14.69 -24.08 6.91
CA ASP A 37 -14.89 -23.21 5.75
C ASP A 37 -13.72 -22.22 5.66
N LEU A 38 -12.79 -22.49 4.73
CA LEU A 38 -11.50 -21.79 4.63
C LEU A 38 -11.64 -20.35 4.13
N LEU A 39 -12.71 -20.07 3.37
CA LEU A 39 -13.08 -18.74 2.91
C LEU A 39 -14.24 -18.15 3.73
N GLY A 40 -14.68 -18.87 4.76
CA GLY A 40 -15.74 -18.46 5.66
C GLY A 40 -15.33 -17.39 6.64
N GLU A 41 -16.34 -16.72 7.18
CA GLU A 41 -16.20 -15.59 8.09
C GLU A 41 -15.22 -15.85 9.25
N ALA A 42 -15.42 -16.95 9.97
CA ALA A 42 -14.63 -17.28 11.15
C ALA A 42 -13.14 -17.43 10.81
N SER A 43 -12.82 -18.10 9.70
CA SER A 43 -11.45 -18.33 9.24
C SER A 43 -10.77 -17.02 8.84
N LEU A 44 -11.44 -16.20 8.04
CA LEU A 44 -10.89 -14.95 7.53
C LEU A 44 -10.73 -13.91 8.65
N MET A 45 -11.75 -13.69 9.48
CA MET A 45 -11.66 -12.75 10.60
C MET A 45 -10.67 -13.19 11.67
N SER A 46 -10.46 -14.50 11.86
CA SER A 46 -9.38 -14.99 12.71
C SER A 46 -8.01 -14.58 12.17
N ALA A 47 -7.79 -14.65 10.86
CA ALA A 47 -6.53 -14.22 10.24
C ALA A 47 -6.34 -12.70 10.32
N VAL A 48 -7.40 -11.90 10.17
CA VAL A 48 -7.36 -10.43 10.37
C VAL A 48 -6.89 -10.10 11.79
N ARG A 49 -7.53 -10.71 12.81
CA ARG A 49 -7.17 -10.49 14.22
C ARG A 49 -5.77 -10.96 14.55
N GLU A 50 -5.36 -12.11 14.00
CA GLU A 50 -4.01 -12.63 14.22
C GLU A 50 -2.97 -11.70 13.61
N TYR A 51 -3.16 -11.24 12.36
CA TYR A 51 -2.29 -10.26 11.71
C TYR A 51 -2.15 -8.99 12.56
N ALA A 52 -3.27 -8.34 12.92
CA ALA A 52 -3.24 -7.12 13.74
C ALA A 52 -2.56 -7.34 15.10
N GLY A 53 -2.68 -8.54 15.68
CA GLY A 53 -2.04 -8.92 16.93
C GLY A 53 -0.53 -9.16 16.85
N LEU A 54 0.11 -9.14 15.67
CA LEU A 54 1.56 -9.36 15.54
C LEU A 54 2.41 -8.16 15.97
N GLY A 55 1.80 -6.98 16.15
CA GLY A 55 2.42 -5.84 16.82
C GLY A 55 1.68 -4.53 16.60
N ASP A 56 2.07 -3.50 17.36
CA ASP A 56 1.46 -2.16 17.32
C ASP A 56 1.68 -1.41 15.99
N HIS A 57 2.46 -1.99 15.08
CA HIS A 57 2.66 -1.55 13.70
C HIS A 57 3.22 -2.68 12.84
N HIS A 58 3.16 -2.52 11.51
CA HIS A 58 3.76 -3.46 10.55
C HIS A 58 4.79 -2.76 9.64
N ARG A 59 5.49 -1.74 10.15
CA ARG A 59 6.41 -0.92 9.33
C ARG A 59 7.57 -1.75 8.76
N THR A 60 7.85 -1.55 7.48
CA THR A 60 9.00 -2.14 6.77
C THR A 60 10.32 -1.89 7.50
N GLY A 61 11.17 -2.91 7.56
CA GLY A 61 12.46 -2.93 8.23
C GLY A 61 12.39 -3.12 9.74
N THR A 62 11.21 -3.23 10.33
CA THR A 62 11.03 -3.42 11.78
C THR A 62 10.96 -4.89 12.18
N ALA A 63 11.14 -5.16 13.47
CA ALA A 63 10.94 -6.51 14.00
C ALA A 63 9.47 -6.95 13.93
N ALA A 64 8.51 -6.02 13.91
CA ALA A 64 7.11 -6.33 13.81
C ALA A 64 6.74 -6.83 12.41
N GLU A 65 7.23 -6.17 11.36
CA GLU A 65 7.05 -6.65 9.99
C GLU A 65 7.73 -8.02 9.77
N ARG A 66 8.92 -8.25 10.34
CA ARG A 66 9.54 -9.58 10.32
C ARG A 66 8.69 -10.67 10.99
N ARG A 67 7.92 -10.33 12.03
CA ARG A 67 6.96 -11.27 12.63
C ARG A 67 5.78 -11.55 11.69
N THR A 68 5.28 -10.53 11.00
CA THR A 68 4.28 -10.67 9.93
C THR A 68 4.76 -11.62 8.85
N GLN A 69 5.95 -11.40 8.28
CA GLN A 69 6.53 -12.27 7.26
C GLN A 69 6.73 -13.70 7.74
N ALA A 70 7.23 -13.87 8.97
CA ALA A 70 7.42 -15.19 9.56
C ALA A 70 6.09 -15.92 9.80
N TRP A 71 5.05 -15.20 10.21
CA TRP A 71 3.71 -15.77 10.38
C TRP A 71 3.10 -16.18 9.05
N LEU A 72 3.15 -15.32 8.03
CA LEU A 72 2.66 -15.63 6.68
C LEU A 72 3.41 -16.83 6.08
N THR A 73 4.74 -16.88 6.23
CA THR A 73 5.59 -18.02 5.82
C THR A 73 5.10 -19.33 6.44
N ARG A 74 4.80 -19.34 7.75
CA ARG A 74 4.27 -20.52 8.44
C ARG A 74 2.89 -20.86 7.93
N GLY A 75 2.01 -19.88 7.75
CA GLY A 75 0.66 -20.07 7.22
C GLY A 75 0.65 -20.75 5.86
N LEU A 76 1.44 -20.25 4.90
CA LEU A 76 1.57 -20.83 3.56
C LEU A 76 2.21 -22.22 3.61
N ARG A 77 3.25 -22.43 4.43
CA ARG A 77 3.92 -23.74 4.53
C ARG A 77 3.01 -24.79 5.15
N SER A 78 2.26 -24.44 6.19
CA SER A 78 1.31 -25.34 6.84
C SER A 78 0.13 -25.70 5.92
N ALA A 79 -0.20 -24.83 4.97
CA ALA A 79 -1.16 -25.16 3.91
C ALA A 79 -0.59 -26.11 2.85
N GLY A 80 0.71 -26.44 2.87
CA GLY A 80 1.35 -27.38 1.95
C GLY A 80 1.99 -26.73 0.72
N LEU A 81 2.12 -25.40 0.68
CA LEU A 81 2.76 -24.70 -0.43
C LEU A 81 4.27 -24.88 -0.42
N ARG A 82 4.90 -24.81 -1.61
CA ARG A 82 6.34 -24.60 -1.71
C ARG A 82 6.63 -23.13 -1.41
N VAL A 83 7.17 -22.86 -0.22
CA VAL A 83 7.40 -21.50 0.29
C VAL A 83 8.85 -21.07 0.10
N GLY A 84 9.04 -19.83 -0.32
CA GLY A 84 10.31 -19.13 -0.32
C GLY A 84 10.14 -17.68 0.08
N SER A 85 11.23 -16.93 -0.02
CA SER A 85 11.26 -15.54 0.42
C SER A 85 12.38 -14.78 -0.29
N ASP A 86 12.16 -13.53 -0.64
CA ASP A 86 13.13 -12.68 -1.32
C ASP A 86 13.49 -11.50 -0.42
N ALA A 87 14.72 -11.54 0.10
CA ALA A 87 15.23 -10.46 0.92
C ALA A 87 15.79 -9.34 0.05
N TYR A 88 15.59 -8.10 0.48
CA TYR A 88 16.15 -6.93 -0.20
C TYR A 88 16.53 -5.83 0.76
N THR A 89 17.48 -5.01 0.35
CA THR A 89 17.92 -3.83 1.09
C THR A 89 17.36 -2.55 0.48
N PHE A 90 17.11 -1.56 1.33
CA PHE A 90 16.54 -0.27 0.94
C PHE A 90 17.11 0.85 1.83
N ALA A 91 16.86 2.11 1.47
CA ALA A 91 17.16 3.25 2.34
C ALA A 91 16.19 3.21 3.53
N GLY A 92 16.65 2.89 4.72
CA GLY A 92 15.83 2.77 5.92
C GLY A 92 15.72 4.06 6.71
N PHE A 93 14.54 4.26 7.28
CA PHE A 93 14.22 5.35 8.21
C PHE A 93 13.42 4.79 9.39
N LEU A 94 14.05 4.67 10.56
CA LEU A 94 13.43 4.08 11.74
C LEU A 94 13.37 5.09 12.89
N PRO A 95 12.22 5.74 13.12
CA PRO A 95 12.06 6.73 14.18
C PRO A 95 12.46 6.15 15.55
N ARG A 96 13.10 6.98 16.37
CA ARG A 96 13.51 6.67 17.75
C ARG A 96 12.81 7.57 18.76
N THR A 97 12.82 8.87 18.51
CA THR A 97 12.12 9.86 19.34
C THR A 97 11.29 10.71 18.42
N VAL A 98 10.00 10.79 18.72
CA VAL A 98 9.00 11.59 18.02
C VAL A 98 8.24 12.33 19.12
N ALA A 99 8.48 13.63 19.24
CA ALA A 99 7.89 14.43 20.29
C ALA A 99 7.70 15.88 19.86
N LEU A 100 6.58 16.46 20.26
CA LEU A 100 6.28 17.87 20.13
C LEU A 100 5.87 18.39 21.51
N SER A 101 6.33 19.57 21.88
CA SER A 101 5.85 20.28 23.07
C SER A 101 5.65 21.75 22.76
N VAL A 102 4.58 22.37 23.25
CA VAL A 102 4.26 23.79 23.07
C VAL A 102 4.14 24.45 24.45
N GLY A 103 4.78 25.60 24.65
CA GLY A 103 4.79 26.26 25.98
C GLY A 103 5.43 25.41 27.09
N GLY A 104 6.16 24.34 26.74
CA GLY A 104 6.71 23.35 27.67
C GLY A 104 5.78 22.18 27.99
N ALA A 105 4.53 22.18 27.52
CA ALA A 105 3.60 21.07 27.65
C ALA A 105 3.72 20.09 26.46
N PRO A 106 3.73 18.77 26.67
CA PRO A 106 3.78 17.80 25.58
C PRO A 106 2.47 17.78 24.78
N VAL A 107 2.57 17.71 23.46
CA VAL A 107 1.45 17.47 22.55
C VAL A 107 1.24 15.97 22.40
N ALA A 108 -0.02 15.52 22.46
CA ALA A 108 -0.38 14.12 22.38
C ALA A 108 -0.20 13.55 20.96
N GLY A 109 0.28 12.31 20.90
CA GLY A 109 0.25 11.49 19.68
C GLY A 109 0.99 11.98 18.43
N PRO A 110 2.10 12.74 18.48
CA PRO A 110 2.80 13.11 17.26
C PRO A 110 3.37 11.87 16.56
N ALA A 111 3.28 11.84 15.24
CA ALA A 111 3.92 10.84 14.39
C ALA A 111 5.05 11.45 13.56
N ALA A 112 6.02 10.64 13.17
CA ALA A 112 7.06 11.08 12.24
C ALA A 112 6.49 11.11 10.82
N TYR A 113 6.72 12.20 10.08
CA TYR A 113 6.67 12.12 8.63
C TYR A 113 7.94 11.42 8.15
N LEU A 114 7.82 10.17 7.69
CA LEU A 114 8.97 9.33 7.38
C LEU A 114 9.82 9.95 6.27
N TYR A 115 11.16 9.81 6.37
CA TYR A 115 12.13 10.41 5.45
C TYR A 115 12.14 11.95 5.41
N SER A 116 11.45 12.63 6.34
CA SER A 116 11.69 14.05 6.59
C SER A 116 13.03 14.27 7.33
N GLY A 117 13.39 15.53 7.51
CA GLY A 117 14.59 15.94 8.22
C GLY A 117 14.65 15.45 9.67
N LEU A 118 15.85 15.44 10.23
CA LEU A 118 16.08 15.00 11.60
C LEU A 118 16.54 16.16 12.47
N THR A 119 16.07 16.16 13.71
CA THR A 119 16.62 17.02 14.76
C THR A 119 17.80 16.33 15.45
N ARG A 120 18.57 17.12 16.21
CA ARG A 120 19.42 16.53 17.26
C ARG A 120 18.54 16.02 18.41
N ALA A 121 19.11 15.24 19.33
CA ALA A 121 18.38 14.66 20.47
C ALA A 121 17.69 15.70 21.37
N ARG A 122 18.20 16.94 21.42
CA ARG A 122 17.59 18.05 22.17
C ARG A 122 16.40 18.71 21.47
N GLY A 123 16.07 18.30 20.25
CA GLY A 123 15.07 18.95 19.41
C GLY A 123 15.50 20.30 18.84
N ILE A 124 14.54 20.97 18.20
CA ILE A 124 14.59 22.34 17.70
C ILE A 124 13.54 23.13 18.47
N THR A 125 13.94 24.22 19.13
CA THR A 125 13.02 25.08 19.87
C THR A 125 12.89 26.45 19.21
N ALA A 126 11.75 26.71 18.59
CA ALA A 126 11.45 27.96 17.89
C ALA A 126 9.99 28.36 18.10
N GLU A 127 9.63 29.57 17.66
CA GLU A 127 8.26 30.05 17.65
C GLU A 127 7.41 29.28 16.62
N LEU A 128 6.15 29.01 16.95
CA LEU A 128 5.16 28.44 16.02
C LEU A 128 4.59 29.53 15.11
N VAL A 129 4.43 29.21 13.82
CA VAL A 129 3.70 30.05 12.86
C VAL A 129 2.68 29.21 12.12
N ASP A 130 1.41 29.52 12.31
CA ASP A 130 0.33 28.96 11.48
C ASP A 130 0.39 29.58 10.08
N VAL A 131 0.43 28.70 9.08
CA VAL A 131 0.45 29.06 7.65
C VAL A 131 -0.76 28.50 6.89
N GLY A 132 -1.83 28.14 7.59
CA GLY A 132 -3.05 27.61 7.00
C GLY A 132 -2.80 26.32 6.23
N SER A 133 -3.10 26.28 4.93
CA SER A 133 -2.86 25.09 4.10
C SER A 133 -1.43 24.96 3.60
N GLY A 134 -0.55 25.92 3.93
CA GLY A 134 0.84 25.92 3.45
C GLY A 134 0.97 26.22 1.96
N SER A 135 -0.03 26.86 1.33
CA SER A 135 0.10 27.31 -0.05
C SER A 135 1.29 28.27 -0.19
N ALA A 136 1.94 28.29 -1.35
CA ALA A 136 3.10 29.17 -1.59
C ALA A 136 2.81 30.64 -1.25
N ALA A 137 1.59 31.13 -1.54
CA ALA A 137 1.16 32.47 -1.18
C ALA A 137 1.11 32.68 0.34
N GLN A 138 0.49 31.76 1.08
CA GLN A 138 0.42 31.84 2.55
C GLN A 138 1.81 31.76 3.19
N VAL A 139 2.65 30.84 2.73
CA VAL A 139 4.03 30.72 3.22
C VAL A 139 4.82 31.98 2.93
N SER A 140 4.71 32.57 1.73
CA SER A 140 5.41 33.82 1.39
C SER A 140 4.96 35.04 2.21
N SER A 141 3.69 35.03 2.65
CA SER A 141 3.13 36.09 3.50
C SER A 141 3.45 35.90 4.98
N ALA A 142 3.92 34.71 5.37
CA ALA A 142 4.27 34.36 6.73
C ALA A 142 5.79 34.44 6.93
N ASP A 143 6.23 34.92 8.10
CA ASP A 143 7.65 34.96 8.45
C ASP A 143 8.07 33.58 9.00
N VAL A 144 8.24 32.59 8.13
CA VAL A 144 8.51 31.19 8.54
C VAL A 144 10.00 30.88 8.76
N ALA A 145 10.90 31.74 8.28
CA ALA A 145 12.35 31.47 8.32
C ALA A 145 12.84 31.26 9.76
N GLY A 146 13.49 30.12 10.02
CA GLY A 146 13.99 29.75 11.35
C GLY A 146 12.92 29.42 12.40
N ARG A 147 11.63 29.42 12.03
CA ARG A 147 10.49 29.09 12.90
C ARG A 147 9.95 27.69 12.62
N ILE A 148 9.05 27.21 13.48
CA ILE A 148 8.33 25.95 13.24
C ILE A 148 7.00 26.30 12.58
N ALA A 149 6.84 25.95 11.31
CA ALA A 149 5.60 26.17 10.59
C ALA A 149 4.55 25.12 11.00
N VAL A 150 3.29 25.53 11.04
CA VAL A 150 2.14 24.64 11.25
C VAL A 150 1.24 24.75 10.03
N VAL A 151 0.97 23.61 9.38
CA VAL A 151 0.04 23.52 8.24
C VAL A 151 -1.13 22.62 8.63
N THR A 152 -2.31 22.92 8.12
CA THR A 152 -3.48 22.03 8.19
C THR A 152 -3.83 21.55 6.80
N VAL A 153 -3.83 20.24 6.58
CA VAL A 153 -4.09 19.62 5.28
C VAL A 153 -5.33 18.73 5.35
N PRO A 154 -6.25 18.85 4.37
CA PRO A 154 -7.43 18.00 4.33
C PRO A 154 -7.08 16.58 3.86
N VAL A 155 -7.78 15.60 4.41
CA VAL A 155 -7.67 14.18 4.12
C VAL A 155 -8.89 13.77 3.31
N VAL A 156 -8.65 13.39 2.05
CA VAL A 156 -9.69 12.93 1.13
C VAL A 156 -9.31 11.54 0.65
N ASN A 157 -10.19 10.56 0.88
CA ASN A 157 -9.94 9.16 0.55
C ASN A 157 -8.57 8.67 1.07
N GLY A 158 -8.25 8.97 2.33
CA GLY A 158 -6.99 8.54 2.97
C GLY A 158 -5.73 9.28 2.50
N LEU A 159 -5.86 10.29 1.62
CA LEU A 159 -4.74 11.07 1.09
C LEU A 159 -4.77 12.51 1.63
N THR A 160 -3.63 13.01 2.12
CA THR A 160 -3.52 14.44 2.46
C THR A 160 -3.34 15.28 1.20
N VAL A 161 -4.31 16.13 0.90
CA VAL A 161 -4.31 16.98 -0.29
C VAL A 161 -3.40 18.18 -0.06
N GLY A 162 -2.46 18.41 -1.00
CA GLY A 162 -1.58 19.58 -0.99
C GLY A 162 -0.32 19.46 -0.14
N LEU A 163 -0.18 18.41 0.68
CA LEU A 163 0.97 18.23 1.58
C LEU A 163 2.34 18.29 0.87
N PRO A 164 2.58 17.61 -0.28
CA PRO A 164 3.88 17.73 -0.96
C PRO A 164 4.23 19.17 -1.37
N GLY A 165 3.23 19.95 -1.78
CA GLY A 165 3.40 21.35 -2.13
C GLY A 165 3.68 22.23 -0.91
N ALA A 166 2.95 22.01 0.18
CA ALA A 166 3.14 22.71 1.44
C ALA A 166 4.52 22.42 2.06
N PHE A 167 4.93 21.15 2.07
CA PHE A 167 6.25 20.74 2.53
C PHE A 167 7.36 21.50 1.79
N ARG A 168 7.33 21.47 0.45
CA ARG A 168 8.32 22.16 -0.38
C ARG A 168 8.33 23.67 -0.14
N ALA A 169 7.17 24.31 -0.11
CA ALA A 169 7.07 25.76 0.10
C ALA A 169 7.66 26.16 1.46
N VAL A 170 7.35 25.41 2.52
CA VAL A 170 7.87 25.66 3.87
C VAL A 170 9.38 25.41 3.97
N ASP A 171 9.87 24.34 3.34
CA ASP A 171 11.29 24.00 3.30
C ASP A 171 12.11 25.08 2.56
N GLU A 172 11.66 25.48 1.36
CA GLU A 172 12.30 26.54 0.55
C GLU A 172 12.30 27.90 1.25
N ALA A 173 11.28 28.18 2.07
CA ALA A 173 11.19 29.40 2.88
C ALA A 173 12.07 29.37 4.15
N GLY A 174 12.80 28.27 4.40
CA GLY A 174 13.81 28.17 5.44
C GLY A 174 13.26 27.94 6.85
N ALA A 175 12.10 27.28 6.97
CA ALA A 175 11.58 26.88 8.27
C ALA A 175 12.54 25.93 9.00
N ALA A 176 12.58 26.02 10.33
CA ALA A 176 13.40 25.14 11.17
C ALA A 176 12.74 23.78 11.42
N GLY A 177 11.42 23.67 11.20
CA GLY A 177 10.65 22.44 11.33
C GLY A 177 9.21 22.66 10.88
N LEU A 178 8.48 21.56 10.69
CA LEU A 178 7.09 21.57 10.25
C LEU A 178 6.23 20.65 11.11
N VAL A 179 5.07 21.15 11.51
CA VAL A 179 3.98 20.35 12.08
C VAL A 179 2.84 20.33 11.09
N VAL A 180 2.43 19.14 10.68
CA VAL A 180 1.31 18.92 9.77
C VAL A 180 0.13 18.42 10.60
N VAL A 181 -0.94 19.21 10.64
CA VAL A 181 -2.23 18.79 11.16
C VAL A 181 -2.99 18.07 10.05
N THR A 182 -3.31 16.80 10.27
CA THR A 182 -4.14 16.00 9.35
C THR A 182 -5.58 15.97 9.87
N ASP A 183 -6.56 16.36 9.05
CA ASP A 183 -7.98 16.40 9.45
C ASP A 183 -8.71 15.04 9.33
N GLY A 184 -8.02 13.95 9.70
CA GLY A 184 -8.58 12.60 9.70
C GLY A 184 -9.68 12.37 10.74
N PRO A 185 -10.33 11.19 10.71
CA PRO A 185 -11.42 10.86 11.63
C PRO A 185 -10.94 10.79 13.09
N ASP A 186 -11.87 11.08 14.00
CA ASP A 186 -11.71 10.95 15.46
C ASP A 186 -10.45 11.62 16.05
N GLY A 187 -10.00 12.72 15.44
CA GLY A 187 -8.83 13.44 15.95
C GLY A 187 -7.52 12.70 15.74
N LEU A 188 -7.51 11.59 15.00
CA LEU A 188 -6.35 10.73 14.83
C LEU A 188 -5.38 11.26 13.78
N VAL A 189 -4.10 10.93 13.96
CA VAL A 189 -3.07 11.18 12.94
C VAL A 189 -3.32 10.28 11.74
N VAL A 190 -3.27 10.87 10.54
CA VAL A 190 -3.23 10.14 9.27
C VAL A 190 -1.79 10.05 8.78
N HIS A 191 -1.20 8.86 8.84
CA HIS A 191 0.14 8.60 8.35
C HIS A 191 0.23 8.76 6.82
N GLN A 192 1.42 9.05 6.31
CA GLN A 192 1.64 9.34 4.90
C GLN A 192 2.60 8.36 4.25
N ASN A 193 2.21 7.90 3.05
CA ASN A 193 3.09 7.13 2.20
C ASN A 193 4.11 8.06 1.56
N VAL A 194 5.32 7.55 1.44
CA VAL A 194 6.47 8.26 0.92
C VAL A 194 7.26 7.32 0.03
N ASP A 195 8.24 7.85 -0.69
CA ASP A 195 9.14 7.02 -1.47
C ASP A 195 10.53 7.05 -0.83
N SER A 196 10.99 5.90 -0.32
CA SER A 196 12.33 5.79 0.26
C SER A 196 13.44 6.09 -0.75
N ARG A 197 13.14 6.01 -2.05
CA ARG A 197 14.06 6.37 -3.13
C ARG A 197 14.36 7.86 -3.19
N ALA A 198 13.49 8.72 -2.65
CA ALA A 198 13.76 10.16 -2.55
C ALA A 198 14.82 10.52 -1.48
N GLY A 199 15.20 9.56 -0.62
CA GLY A 199 16.16 9.81 0.45
C GLY A 199 15.61 10.70 1.56
N VAL A 200 16.47 11.03 2.53
CA VAL A 200 16.11 11.86 3.69
C VAL A 200 16.10 13.33 3.28
N GLN A 201 14.97 13.99 3.44
CA GLN A 201 14.79 15.43 3.19
C GLN A 201 15.37 16.27 4.34
N ASP A 202 15.45 17.59 4.18
CA ASP A 202 16.15 18.46 5.13
C ASP A 202 15.26 18.96 6.28
N LEU A 203 13.98 19.24 6.01
CA LEU A 203 13.02 19.80 6.97
C LEU A 203 12.47 18.74 7.93
N PRO A 204 12.73 18.84 9.26
CA PRO A 204 12.15 17.92 10.23
C PRO A 204 10.64 18.12 10.38
N THR A 205 9.88 17.05 10.18
CA THR A 205 8.41 17.14 10.09
C THR A 205 7.71 16.12 10.97
N LEU A 206 6.77 16.61 11.77
CA LEU A 206 5.84 15.80 12.56
C LEU A 206 4.42 15.91 12.01
N LEU A 207 3.67 14.82 12.12
CA LEU A 207 2.23 14.78 11.88
C LEU A 207 1.49 14.78 13.22
N VAL A 208 0.39 15.51 13.33
CA VAL A 208 -0.53 15.49 14.47
C VAL A 208 -1.96 15.36 13.95
N GLY A 209 -2.83 14.70 14.71
CA GLY A 209 -4.25 14.60 14.37
C GLY A 209 -4.98 15.91 14.65
N SER A 210 -6.21 16.06 14.16
CA SER A 210 -6.97 17.31 14.23
C SER A 210 -7.21 17.83 15.65
N ASP A 211 -7.44 16.94 16.62
CA ASP A 211 -7.68 17.33 18.02
C ASP A 211 -6.44 18.03 18.63
N ALA A 212 -5.30 17.35 18.61
CA ALA A 212 -4.03 17.92 19.08
C ALA A 212 -3.57 19.09 18.19
N GLY A 213 -3.86 19.02 16.89
CA GLY A 213 -3.52 20.06 15.93
C GLY A 213 -4.24 21.38 16.19
N ALA A 214 -5.50 21.35 16.62
CA ALA A 214 -6.24 22.57 17.00
C ALA A 214 -5.54 23.31 18.15
N GLU A 215 -5.02 22.59 19.15
CA GLU A 215 -4.23 23.17 20.24
C GLU A 215 -2.91 23.78 19.74
N VAL A 216 -2.22 23.09 18.83
CA VAL A 216 -0.97 23.59 18.22
C VAL A 216 -1.22 24.86 17.39
N VAL A 217 -2.29 24.91 16.60
CA VAL A 217 -2.67 26.08 15.81
C VAL A 217 -3.05 27.24 16.72
N ALA A 218 -3.84 27.00 17.77
CA ALA A 218 -4.23 28.03 18.74
C ALA A 218 -3.04 28.64 19.49
N ALA A 219 -1.94 27.89 19.64
CA ALA A 219 -0.70 28.32 20.27
C ALA A 219 0.31 28.95 19.29
N ALA A 220 -0.11 29.37 18.08
CA ALA A 220 0.73 30.14 17.19
C ALA A 220 1.31 31.39 17.89
N GLY A 221 2.59 31.66 17.68
CA GLY A 221 3.37 32.68 18.41
C GLY A 221 4.00 32.18 19.71
N GLU A 222 3.65 30.99 20.21
CA GLU A 222 4.36 30.38 21.35
C GLU A 222 5.63 29.63 20.91
N ARG A 223 6.54 29.39 21.87
CA ARG A 223 7.68 28.51 21.62
C ARG A 223 7.27 27.05 21.69
N ALA A 224 7.60 26.30 20.65
CA ALA A 224 7.51 24.86 20.61
C ALA A 224 8.89 24.20 20.52
N THR A 225 8.99 22.95 20.98
CA THR A 225 10.14 22.09 20.74
C THR A 225 9.70 20.88 19.92
N LEU A 226 10.22 20.77 18.70
CA LEU A 226 10.05 19.63 17.81
C LEU A 226 11.26 18.71 17.95
N THR A 227 11.04 17.43 18.25
CA THR A 227 12.11 16.42 18.32
C THR A 227 11.77 15.24 17.42
N LEU A 228 12.57 15.03 16.39
CA LEU A 228 12.51 13.88 15.50
C LEU A 228 13.91 13.30 15.33
N THR A 229 14.17 12.15 15.96
CA THR A 229 15.39 11.38 15.71
C THR A 229 15.05 10.04 15.11
N ALA A 230 15.90 9.54 14.21
CA ALA A 230 15.73 8.25 13.58
C ALA A 230 17.07 7.54 13.39
N ARG A 231 17.05 6.21 13.27
CA ARG A 231 18.14 5.46 12.65
C ARG A 231 17.92 5.49 11.13
N VAL A 232 18.82 6.16 10.43
CA VAL A 232 18.88 6.20 8.96
C VAL A 232 20.06 5.40 8.44
N GLY A 233 19.99 4.98 7.18
CA GLY A 233 21.04 4.19 6.52
C GLY A 233 20.43 3.00 5.78
N GLN A 234 21.22 1.98 5.48
CA GLN A 234 20.69 0.79 4.80
C GLN A 234 19.88 -0.07 5.79
N SER A 235 18.65 -0.44 5.40
CA SER A 235 17.81 -1.43 6.08
C SER A 235 17.56 -2.63 5.16
N CYS A 236 16.90 -3.65 5.69
CA CYS A 236 16.53 -4.86 4.96
C CYS A 236 15.15 -5.33 5.38
N ASP A 237 14.38 -5.83 4.42
CA ASP A 237 13.16 -6.61 4.68
C ASP A 237 13.03 -7.75 3.66
N THR A 238 11.93 -8.49 3.71
CA THR A 238 11.75 -9.70 2.92
C THR A 238 10.31 -9.83 2.47
N ASP A 239 10.12 -10.13 1.19
CA ASP A 239 8.84 -10.61 0.67
C ASP A 239 8.75 -12.12 0.86
N VAL A 240 7.55 -12.62 1.09
CA VAL A 240 7.28 -14.04 1.27
C VAL A 240 6.35 -14.51 0.18
N TRP A 241 6.63 -15.69 -0.39
CA TRP A 241 5.78 -16.28 -1.41
C TRP A 241 5.58 -17.78 -1.21
N GLY A 242 4.45 -18.28 -1.69
CA GLY A 242 4.11 -19.69 -1.75
C GLY A 242 3.61 -20.08 -3.14
N VAL A 243 4.05 -21.23 -3.64
CA VAL A 243 3.66 -21.72 -4.97
C VAL A 243 2.88 -23.03 -4.86
N LEU A 244 1.73 -23.09 -5.53
CA LEU A 244 0.99 -24.30 -5.86
C LEU A 244 1.16 -24.62 -7.35
N PRO A 245 1.82 -25.73 -7.71
CA PRO A 245 1.88 -26.17 -9.10
C PRO A 245 0.49 -26.52 -9.63
N GLY A 246 0.22 -26.07 -10.86
CA GLY A 246 -0.96 -26.45 -11.65
C GLY A 246 -0.68 -27.62 -12.59
N ALA A 247 -1.71 -28.03 -13.32
CA ALA A 247 -1.65 -29.01 -14.39
C ALA A 247 -0.79 -28.49 -15.56
N ASP A 248 -0.99 -27.23 -15.95
CA ASP A 248 -0.13 -26.52 -16.89
C ASP A 248 1.07 -25.88 -16.14
N PRO A 249 2.31 -26.35 -16.36
CA PRO A 249 3.49 -25.81 -15.70
C PRO A 249 3.97 -24.46 -16.28
N ASP A 250 3.41 -24.02 -17.41
CA ASP A 250 3.81 -22.82 -18.14
C ASP A 250 2.82 -21.67 -18.03
N ARG A 251 1.83 -21.79 -17.15
CA ARG A 251 0.84 -20.73 -16.87
C ARG A 251 0.74 -20.43 -15.40
N TYR A 252 0.69 -19.14 -15.07
CA TYR A 252 0.60 -18.67 -13.70
C TYR A 252 -0.51 -17.65 -13.52
N LEU A 253 -1.11 -17.67 -12.33
CA LEU A 253 -1.75 -16.50 -11.74
C LEU A 253 -0.95 -16.11 -10.50
N VAL A 254 -0.66 -14.82 -10.37
CA VAL A 254 0.07 -14.29 -9.22
C VAL A 254 -0.90 -13.48 -8.39
N ILE A 255 -1.12 -13.88 -7.14
CA ILE A 255 -1.99 -13.22 -6.18
C ILE A 255 -1.10 -12.53 -5.16
N GLY A 256 -1.15 -11.21 -5.09
CA GLY A 256 -0.29 -10.40 -4.24
C GLY A 256 -1.06 -9.51 -3.28
N THR A 257 -0.57 -9.40 -2.05
CA THR A 257 -1.06 -8.43 -1.07
C THR A 257 0.11 -7.78 -0.36
N PRO A 258 0.04 -6.48 -0.07
CA PRO A 258 1.02 -5.84 0.78
C PRO A 258 0.78 -6.24 2.23
N THR A 259 1.84 -6.36 3.01
CA THR A 259 1.81 -6.83 4.40
C THR A 259 2.28 -5.81 5.41
N SER A 260 3.05 -4.81 4.96
CA SER A 260 3.53 -3.73 5.82
C SER A 260 2.46 -2.67 6.04
N ALA A 261 2.45 -1.99 7.19
CA ALA A 261 1.52 -0.90 7.50
C ALA A 261 2.13 0.09 8.51
N HIS A 262 1.63 1.33 8.55
CA HIS A 262 2.13 2.39 9.46
C HIS A 262 1.88 2.11 10.93
N VAL A 263 0.76 1.46 11.23
CA VAL A 263 0.21 1.18 12.56
C VAL A 263 -0.34 -0.25 12.58
N SER A 264 -0.76 -0.75 13.75
CA SER A 264 -1.55 -1.98 13.82
C SER A 264 -2.77 -1.78 12.93
N SER A 265 -3.05 -2.73 12.04
CA SER A 265 -4.06 -2.52 11.02
C SER A 265 -5.00 -3.71 10.80
N GLY A 266 -6.29 -3.42 10.69
CA GLY A 266 -7.34 -4.39 10.38
C GLY A 266 -7.62 -4.45 8.89
N SER A 267 -8.06 -3.34 8.32
CA SER A 267 -8.48 -3.28 6.92
C SER A 267 -7.37 -2.98 5.92
N GLU A 268 -6.37 -2.22 6.35
CA GLU A 268 -5.17 -1.87 5.61
C GLU A 268 -3.97 -2.42 6.39
N ARG A 269 -3.80 -3.74 6.51
CA ARG A 269 -3.92 -4.69 5.38
C ARG A 269 -4.44 -6.06 5.76
N GLY A 270 -4.88 -6.25 7.01
CA GLY A 270 -5.31 -7.54 7.54
C GLY A 270 -6.37 -8.24 6.69
N ALA A 271 -7.32 -7.50 6.10
CA ALA A 271 -8.32 -8.04 5.18
C ALA A 271 -7.70 -8.71 3.94
N GLY A 272 -6.81 -8.02 3.22
CA GLY A 272 -6.12 -8.58 2.04
C GLY A 272 -5.23 -9.77 2.39
N VAL A 273 -4.50 -9.68 3.50
CA VAL A 273 -3.66 -10.75 4.03
C VAL A 273 -4.49 -11.99 4.42
N ALA A 274 -5.66 -11.80 5.02
CA ALA A 274 -6.58 -12.88 5.36
C ALA A 274 -7.14 -13.57 4.11
N VAL A 275 -7.56 -12.80 3.10
CA VAL A 275 -8.03 -13.34 1.81
C VAL A 275 -6.92 -14.13 1.13
N LEU A 276 -5.68 -13.62 1.10
CA LEU A 276 -4.54 -14.33 0.52
C LEU A 276 -4.31 -15.69 1.18
N LEU A 277 -4.29 -15.74 2.52
CA LEU A 277 -4.13 -16.98 3.26
C LEU A 277 -5.31 -17.94 3.08
N GLY A 278 -6.54 -17.42 3.04
CA GLY A 278 -7.75 -18.18 2.78
C GLY A 278 -7.71 -18.86 1.42
N LEU A 279 -7.42 -18.10 0.36
CA LEU A 279 -7.29 -18.61 -1.01
C LEU A 279 -6.15 -19.64 -1.10
N ALA A 280 -4.99 -19.37 -0.51
CA ALA A 280 -3.87 -20.30 -0.50
C ALA A 280 -4.25 -21.65 0.14
N ARG A 281 -4.96 -21.63 1.27
CA ARG A 281 -5.46 -22.85 1.94
C ARG A 281 -6.53 -23.55 1.11
N HIS A 282 -7.47 -22.80 0.54
CA HIS A 282 -8.53 -23.34 -0.30
C HIS A 282 -7.95 -24.11 -1.49
N TYR A 283 -7.13 -23.48 -2.30
CA TYR A 283 -6.56 -24.12 -3.49
C TYR A 283 -5.55 -25.23 -3.16
N ALA A 284 -4.89 -25.18 -2.00
CA ALA A 284 -4.03 -26.27 -1.56
C ALA A 284 -4.81 -27.52 -1.15
N SER A 285 -6.07 -27.37 -0.71
CA SER A 285 -6.96 -28.48 -0.36
C SER A 285 -7.46 -29.29 -1.57
N LEU A 286 -7.37 -28.71 -2.76
CA LEU A 286 -7.74 -29.34 -4.02
C LEU A 286 -6.63 -30.29 -4.51
N PRO A 287 -6.93 -31.33 -5.31
CA PRO A 287 -5.91 -32.09 -6.01
C PRO A 287 -5.30 -31.25 -7.16
N ARG A 288 -4.09 -31.61 -7.61
CA ARG A 288 -3.42 -30.90 -8.72
C ARG A 288 -4.22 -30.92 -10.03
N SER A 289 -5.04 -31.94 -10.25
CA SER A 289 -5.95 -32.05 -11.40
C SER A 289 -7.03 -30.97 -11.43
N GLU A 290 -7.36 -30.37 -10.29
CA GLU A 290 -8.35 -29.28 -10.16
C GLU A 290 -7.67 -27.90 -10.11
N ARG A 291 -6.36 -27.83 -10.35
CA ARG A 291 -5.61 -26.58 -10.51
C ARG A 291 -5.10 -26.49 -11.94
N PRO A 292 -5.84 -25.88 -12.89
CA PRO A 292 -5.43 -25.84 -14.29
C PRO A 292 -4.09 -25.12 -14.49
N VAL A 293 -3.83 -24.05 -13.72
CA VAL A 293 -2.63 -23.20 -13.79
C VAL A 293 -1.89 -23.17 -12.47
N GLY A 294 -0.61 -22.78 -12.48
CA GLY A 294 0.15 -22.52 -11.26
C GLY A 294 -0.37 -21.30 -10.53
N LEU A 295 -0.45 -21.37 -9.20
CA LEU A 295 -0.84 -20.24 -8.35
C LEU A 295 0.34 -19.81 -7.50
N VAL A 296 0.67 -18.53 -7.54
CA VAL A 296 1.69 -17.89 -6.69
C VAL A 296 0.98 -16.95 -5.74
N PHE A 297 1.19 -17.11 -4.44
CA PHE A 297 0.66 -16.22 -3.40
C PHE A 297 1.83 -15.45 -2.80
N ALA A 298 1.80 -14.12 -2.84
CA ALA A 298 2.89 -13.25 -2.38
C ALA A 298 2.42 -12.23 -1.34
N GLY A 299 3.13 -12.17 -0.21
CA GLY A 299 3.05 -11.10 0.78
C GLY A 299 4.23 -10.14 0.58
N LEU A 300 3.91 -8.87 0.36
CA LEU A 300 4.84 -7.86 -0.14
C LEU A 300 5.11 -6.80 0.92
N SER A 301 6.36 -6.66 1.33
CA SER A 301 6.78 -5.61 2.24
C SER A 301 7.13 -4.32 1.48
N GLY A 302 7.30 -3.20 2.19
CA GLY A 302 7.75 -1.96 1.56
C GLY A 302 6.66 -1.14 0.88
N HIS A 303 5.37 -1.39 1.17
CA HIS A 303 4.27 -0.65 0.55
C HIS A 303 4.33 0.84 0.85
N GLU A 304 4.44 1.21 2.13
CA GLU A 304 4.36 2.61 2.59
C GLU A 304 5.54 3.49 2.14
N ILE A 305 6.58 2.86 1.60
CA ILE A 305 7.87 3.48 1.30
C ILE A 305 8.29 3.32 -0.17
N GLY A 306 7.30 3.18 -1.06
CA GLY A 306 7.49 3.18 -2.51
C GLY A 306 7.25 1.85 -3.20
N PHE A 307 6.38 0.99 -2.65
CA PHE A 307 6.00 -0.32 -3.22
C PHE A 307 7.19 -1.25 -3.49
N LEU A 308 8.17 -1.26 -2.57
CA LEU A 308 9.50 -1.80 -2.85
C LEU A 308 9.53 -3.31 -3.14
N GLY A 309 8.61 -4.08 -2.56
CA GLY A 309 8.59 -5.53 -2.67
C GLY A 309 8.31 -6.04 -4.09
N LEU A 310 7.21 -5.61 -4.70
CA LEU A 310 6.80 -6.15 -6.01
C LEU A 310 7.85 -6.01 -7.13
N PRO A 311 8.58 -4.87 -7.27
CA PRO A 311 9.70 -4.77 -8.21
C PRO A 311 10.79 -5.83 -7.97
N VAL A 312 11.11 -6.11 -6.70
CA VAL A 312 12.11 -7.13 -6.32
C VAL A 312 11.60 -8.52 -6.67
N LEU A 313 10.37 -8.85 -6.30
CA LEU A 313 9.75 -10.14 -6.60
C LEU A 313 9.69 -10.38 -8.12
N LEU A 314 9.31 -9.36 -8.89
CA LEU A 314 9.23 -9.41 -10.35
C LEU A 314 10.59 -9.71 -10.97
N ALA A 315 11.64 -9.00 -10.54
CA ALA A 315 12.99 -9.21 -11.03
C ALA A 315 13.57 -10.58 -10.62
N ALA A 316 13.27 -11.05 -9.41
CA ALA A 316 13.78 -12.32 -8.90
C ALA A 316 13.10 -13.54 -9.54
N HIS A 317 11.83 -13.41 -9.95
CA HIS A 317 11.01 -14.51 -10.47
C HIS A 317 10.37 -14.19 -11.82
N GLU A 318 11.16 -13.63 -12.74
CA GLU A 318 10.73 -13.27 -14.10
C GLU A 318 9.91 -14.38 -14.77
N SER A 319 10.29 -15.64 -14.56
CA SER A 319 9.60 -16.80 -15.16
C SER A 319 8.13 -16.96 -14.74
N TRP A 320 7.72 -16.45 -13.58
CA TRP A 320 6.30 -16.46 -13.17
C TRP A 320 5.56 -15.34 -13.86
N PHE A 321 6.14 -14.14 -13.90
CA PHE A 321 5.50 -12.95 -14.43
C PHE A 321 5.45 -12.92 -15.97
N ALA A 322 6.49 -13.38 -16.65
CA ALA A 322 6.51 -13.52 -18.11
C ALA A 322 5.46 -14.51 -18.63
N ARG A 323 5.00 -15.42 -17.77
CA ARG A 323 3.98 -16.45 -18.04
C ARG A 323 2.68 -16.21 -17.28
N ALA A 324 2.56 -15.09 -16.57
CA ALA A 324 1.37 -14.78 -15.79
C ALA A 324 0.23 -14.39 -16.75
N ASP A 325 -0.93 -15.02 -16.59
CA ASP A 325 -2.14 -14.57 -17.28
C ASP A 325 -2.70 -13.30 -16.61
N ALA A 326 -2.52 -13.16 -15.29
CA ALA A 326 -2.83 -11.93 -14.57
C ALA A 326 -2.08 -11.85 -13.22
N TYR A 327 -1.92 -10.62 -12.73
CA TYR A 327 -1.64 -10.31 -11.33
C TYR A 327 -2.94 -9.88 -10.64
N LEU A 328 -3.33 -10.62 -9.59
CA LEU A 328 -4.50 -10.33 -8.78
C LEU A 328 -4.07 -9.61 -7.51
N HIS A 329 -4.37 -8.31 -7.41
CA HIS A 329 -3.97 -7.49 -6.28
C HIS A 329 -5.05 -7.44 -5.20
N LEU A 330 -4.70 -7.85 -3.98
CA LEU A 330 -5.51 -7.73 -2.78
C LEU A 330 -5.05 -6.48 -2.01
N GLY A 331 -5.59 -5.32 -2.38
CA GLY A 331 -5.16 -4.02 -1.84
C GLY A 331 -5.80 -3.65 -0.51
N ALA A 332 -5.69 -2.36 -0.16
CA ALA A 332 -6.18 -1.84 1.11
C ALA A 332 -7.72 -1.73 1.15
N SER A 333 -8.27 -1.80 2.37
CA SER A 333 -9.68 -1.52 2.66
C SER A 333 -10.68 -2.34 1.82
N ILE A 334 -10.28 -3.53 1.35
CA ILE A 334 -11.10 -4.39 0.48
C ILE A 334 -12.44 -4.81 1.13
N ALA A 335 -12.53 -4.74 2.45
CA ALA A 335 -13.65 -5.22 3.24
C ALA A 335 -14.10 -4.24 4.33
N THR A 336 -14.06 -2.93 4.07
CA THR A 336 -14.58 -1.90 4.98
C THR A 336 -15.82 -1.21 4.44
N ARG A 337 -16.52 -0.53 5.35
CA ARG A 337 -17.65 0.36 5.07
C ARG A 337 -17.26 1.81 5.35
N ALA A 338 -17.88 2.76 4.67
CA ALA A 338 -17.77 4.17 5.03
C ALA A 338 -18.47 4.46 6.38
N LEU A 339 -17.89 5.28 7.24
CA LEU A 339 -18.39 5.66 8.57
C LEU A 339 -19.77 6.32 8.48
N ALA A 340 -20.01 7.11 7.43
CA ALA A 340 -21.29 7.78 7.19
C ALA A 340 -22.39 6.84 6.62
N SER A 341 -22.07 5.58 6.31
CA SER A 341 -23.02 4.62 5.76
C SER A 341 -23.88 4.01 6.87
N THR A 342 -25.15 4.41 6.92
CA THR A 342 -26.18 3.83 7.80
C THR A 342 -26.96 2.69 7.13
N SER A 343 -26.57 2.31 5.92
CA SER A 343 -27.25 1.29 5.11
C SER A 343 -26.70 -0.12 5.42
N ASP A 344 -27.60 -1.05 5.72
CA ASP A 344 -27.29 -2.49 5.77
C ASP A 344 -27.11 -3.10 4.36
N LEU A 345 -27.47 -2.36 3.31
CA LEU A 345 -27.24 -2.76 1.92
C LEU A 345 -25.87 -2.25 1.46
N PRO A 346 -25.02 -3.11 0.87
CA PRO A 346 -23.76 -2.70 0.26
C PRO A 346 -24.07 -2.00 -1.06
N VAL A 347 -24.58 -0.77 -1.05
CA VAL A 347 -24.83 0.00 -2.28
C VAL A 347 -23.79 1.11 -2.40
N GLY A 348 -22.79 0.92 -3.28
CA GLY A 348 -21.89 1.98 -3.73
C GLY A 348 -20.96 2.49 -2.65
N GLU A 349 -20.39 1.58 -1.86
CA GLU A 349 -19.41 1.94 -0.83
C GLU A 349 -18.22 2.66 -1.49
N PRO A 350 -18.04 3.97 -1.27
CA PRO A 350 -16.97 4.75 -1.92
C PRO A 350 -15.58 4.39 -1.40
N THR A 351 -15.51 3.46 -0.43
CA THR A 351 -14.28 3.07 0.24
C THR A 351 -13.38 2.24 -0.65
N ARG A 352 -13.84 1.69 -1.79
CA ARG A 352 -13.03 0.86 -2.68
C ARG A 352 -13.49 0.88 -4.12
N SER A 353 -12.54 0.63 -5.02
CA SER A 353 -12.78 0.48 -6.46
C SER A 353 -12.08 -0.78 -6.98
N LEU A 354 -12.63 -1.35 -8.05
CA LEU A 354 -11.95 -2.35 -8.87
C LEU A 354 -11.07 -1.65 -9.89
N TYR A 355 -9.86 -2.17 -10.08
CA TYR A 355 -8.89 -1.74 -11.07
C TYR A 355 -8.63 -2.92 -12.00
N VAL A 356 -8.96 -2.75 -13.28
CA VAL A 356 -8.89 -3.82 -14.28
C VAL A 356 -8.17 -3.28 -15.49
N SER A 357 -7.08 -3.92 -15.91
CA SER A 357 -6.37 -3.56 -17.15
C SER A 357 -7.34 -3.45 -18.32
N GLU A 358 -7.06 -2.52 -19.23
CA GLU A 358 -7.77 -2.28 -20.48
C GLU A 358 -7.61 -3.50 -21.40
N ASN A 359 -8.38 -4.54 -21.08
CA ASN A 359 -8.26 -5.89 -21.61
C ASN A 359 -9.66 -6.51 -21.60
N PRO A 360 -10.32 -6.66 -22.76
CA PRO A 360 -11.73 -7.03 -22.83
C PRO A 360 -12.03 -8.43 -22.27
N VAL A 361 -11.04 -9.33 -22.29
CA VAL A 361 -11.18 -10.66 -21.67
C VAL A 361 -11.19 -10.53 -20.14
N LEU A 362 -10.29 -9.70 -19.61
CA LEU A 362 -10.15 -9.48 -18.17
C LEU A 362 -11.34 -8.70 -17.60
N GLU A 363 -11.82 -7.69 -18.33
CA GLU A 363 -13.03 -6.92 -17.99
C GLU A 363 -14.27 -7.82 -17.89
N ALA A 364 -14.43 -8.78 -18.81
CA ALA A 364 -15.52 -9.74 -18.77
C ALA A 364 -15.43 -10.67 -17.55
N VAL A 365 -14.23 -11.18 -17.25
CA VAL A 365 -13.98 -12.01 -16.06
C VAL A 365 -14.27 -11.22 -14.78
N ALA A 366 -13.76 -9.99 -14.69
CA ALA A 366 -13.94 -9.11 -13.54
C ALA A 366 -15.43 -8.80 -13.31
N THR A 367 -16.15 -8.42 -14.37
CA THR A 367 -17.59 -8.14 -14.31
C THR A 367 -18.38 -9.32 -13.76
N ALA A 368 -18.09 -10.54 -14.26
CA ALA A 368 -18.78 -11.74 -13.82
C ALA A 368 -18.42 -12.14 -12.37
N SER A 369 -17.13 -12.11 -12.04
CA SER A 369 -16.61 -12.62 -10.76
C SER A 369 -16.92 -11.71 -9.57
N PHE A 370 -17.04 -10.40 -9.82
CA PHE A 370 -17.31 -9.40 -8.79
C PHE A 370 -18.78 -8.94 -8.75
N LEU A 371 -19.69 -9.64 -9.46
CA LEU A 371 -21.13 -9.30 -9.46
C LEU A 371 -21.74 -9.32 -8.05
N GLY A 372 -21.37 -10.30 -7.22
CA GLY A 372 -21.83 -10.41 -5.82
C GLY A 372 -21.22 -9.37 -4.87
N SER A 373 -20.19 -8.65 -5.31
CA SER A 373 -19.50 -7.59 -4.56
C SER A 373 -19.97 -6.18 -4.96
N GLN A 374 -20.95 -6.08 -5.86
CA GLN A 374 -21.49 -4.82 -6.36
C GLN A 374 -22.35 -4.08 -5.32
N PRO A 375 -22.46 -2.74 -5.45
CA PRO A 375 -21.77 -1.88 -6.41
C PRO A 375 -20.31 -1.68 -6.07
N LEU A 376 -19.48 -1.85 -7.10
CA LEU A 376 -18.06 -1.61 -7.09
C LEU A 376 -17.73 -0.88 -8.40
N SER A 377 -17.28 0.37 -8.30
CA SER A 377 -16.81 1.11 -9.47
C SER A 377 -15.62 0.37 -10.09
N THR A 378 -15.52 0.39 -11.41
CA THR A 378 -14.36 -0.15 -12.12
C THR A 378 -13.61 1.01 -12.78
N THR A 379 -12.32 1.09 -12.51
CA THR A 379 -11.43 2.15 -13.03
C THR A 379 -10.30 1.52 -13.83
N PRO A 380 -10.08 1.94 -15.09
CA PRO A 380 -8.93 1.50 -15.86
C PRO A 380 -7.62 2.04 -15.23
N PRO A 381 -6.57 1.21 -15.09
CA PRO A 381 -5.29 1.63 -14.51
C PRO A 381 -4.60 2.79 -15.23
N SER A 382 -4.85 2.98 -16.53
CA SER A 382 -4.37 4.16 -17.27
C SER A 382 -4.92 5.50 -16.75
N VAL A 383 -6.06 5.47 -16.07
CA VAL A 383 -6.69 6.67 -15.47
C VAL A 383 -6.23 6.87 -14.03
N LEU A 384 -6.25 5.81 -13.23
CA LEU A 384 -5.79 5.83 -11.85
C LEU A 384 -5.37 4.41 -11.45
N ASN A 385 -4.19 4.26 -10.86
CA ASN A 385 -3.67 2.97 -10.47
C ASN A 385 -2.95 3.04 -9.11
N PRO A 386 -3.69 2.94 -7.99
CA PRO A 386 -3.11 3.06 -6.67
C PRO A 386 -2.43 1.76 -6.23
N GLY A 387 -1.43 1.89 -5.36
CA GLY A 387 -0.75 0.75 -4.75
C GLY A 387 0.21 0.04 -5.70
N GLU A 388 0.75 -1.08 -5.22
CA GLU A 388 1.83 -1.82 -5.91
C GLU A 388 1.38 -2.49 -7.21
N GLN A 389 0.08 -2.69 -7.45
CA GLN A 389 -0.42 -3.20 -8.73
C GLN A 389 -0.02 -2.32 -9.93
N SER A 390 0.34 -1.05 -9.68
CA SER A 390 0.97 -0.15 -10.66
C SER A 390 2.28 -0.69 -11.23
N VAL A 391 3.07 -1.39 -10.43
CA VAL A 391 4.33 -2.02 -10.88
C VAL A 391 4.05 -3.17 -11.85
N ALA A 392 3.06 -4.02 -11.56
CA ALA A 392 2.69 -5.12 -12.44
C ALA A 392 2.11 -4.59 -13.77
N TYR A 393 1.24 -3.60 -13.70
CA TYR A 393 0.67 -2.95 -14.87
C TYR A 393 1.75 -2.30 -15.75
N ALA A 394 2.68 -1.55 -15.14
CA ALA A 394 3.81 -0.93 -15.85
C ALA A 394 4.72 -1.95 -16.53
N ALA A 395 4.85 -3.16 -15.96
CA ALA A 395 5.56 -4.28 -16.56
C ALA A 395 4.77 -5.02 -17.66
N GLY A 396 3.58 -4.53 -18.02
CA GLY A 396 2.74 -5.11 -19.08
C GLY A 396 1.96 -6.36 -18.64
N ILE A 397 1.89 -6.64 -17.34
CA ILE A 397 1.13 -7.78 -16.80
C ILE A 397 -0.34 -7.36 -16.64
N PRO A 398 -1.31 -8.12 -17.15
CA PRO A 398 -2.73 -7.82 -16.94
C PRO A 398 -3.08 -7.85 -15.44
N ILE A 399 -3.85 -6.87 -14.95
CA ILE A 399 -4.21 -6.78 -13.52
C ILE A 399 -5.73 -6.82 -13.28
N ILE A 400 -6.14 -7.52 -12.22
CA ILE A 400 -7.41 -7.32 -11.53
C ILE A 400 -7.07 -7.02 -10.08
N GLY A 401 -7.52 -5.90 -9.55
CA GLY A 401 -7.24 -5.57 -8.16
C GLY A 401 -8.29 -4.69 -7.53
N ILE A 402 -8.46 -4.82 -6.23
CA ILE A 402 -9.23 -3.88 -5.43
C ILE A 402 -8.23 -3.03 -4.67
N SER A 403 -8.49 -1.73 -4.66
CA SER A 403 -7.82 -0.80 -3.75
C SER A 403 -8.85 0.19 -3.24
N GLY A 404 -8.64 0.60 -2.01
CA GLY A 404 -9.59 1.41 -1.29
C GLY A 404 -8.94 2.25 -0.21
N SER A 405 -9.77 3.13 0.34
CA SER A 405 -9.48 4.04 1.42
C SER A 405 -10.70 4.10 2.33
N GLY A 406 -10.74 3.23 3.35
CA GLY A 406 -11.69 3.37 4.45
C GLY A 406 -11.44 4.64 5.26
N ASP A 407 -12.36 5.05 6.12
CA ASP A 407 -12.18 6.33 6.83
C ASP A 407 -10.97 6.32 7.76
N TYR A 408 -10.72 5.21 8.45
CA TYR A 408 -9.56 5.04 9.34
C TYR A 408 -8.25 4.69 8.60
N PHE A 409 -8.22 4.75 7.26
CA PHE A 409 -7.02 4.46 6.47
C PHE A 409 -5.81 5.25 6.97
N HIS A 410 -4.68 4.58 7.16
CA HIS A 410 -3.45 5.14 7.74
C HIS A 410 -3.60 5.72 9.17
N THR A 411 -4.64 5.38 9.93
CA THR A 411 -4.83 5.83 11.33
C THR A 411 -4.80 4.66 12.31
N ALA A 412 -4.51 4.95 13.58
CA ALA A 412 -4.58 3.95 14.65
C ALA A 412 -6.00 3.40 14.90
N GLY A 413 -7.03 4.01 14.31
CA GLY A 413 -8.41 3.54 14.34
C GLY A 413 -8.67 2.36 13.40
N ASP A 414 -7.74 2.03 12.50
CA ASP A 414 -7.85 0.85 11.61
C ASP A 414 -7.63 -0.45 12.39
N THR A 415 -8.62 -0.83 13.19
CA THR A 415 -8.59 -2.04 14.01
C THR A 415 -9.33 -3.18 13.31
N PRO A 416 -9.18 -4.45 13.74
CA PRO A 416 -9.98 -5.55 13.20
C PRO A 416 -11.50 -5.31 13.21
N ASP A 417 -12.00 -4.46 14.11
CA ASP A 417 -13.43 -4.17 14.26
C ASP A 417 -14.00 -3.33 13.09
N VAL A 418 -13.16 -2.66 12.31
CA VAL A 418 -13.60 -1.89 11.13
C VAL A 418 -13.76 -2.78 9.88
N VAL A 419 -13.29 -4.03 9.95
CA VAL A 419 -13.44 -5.00 8.86
C VAL A 419 -14.83 -5.63 8.93
N VAL A 420 -15.60 -5.47 7.85
CA VAL A 420 -16.95 -6.03 7.72
C VAL A 420 -16.84 -7.49 7.28
N PRO A 421 -17.25 -8.47 8.12
CA PRO A 421 -16.97 -9.87 7.84
C PRO A 421 -17.67 -10.40 6.57
N SER A 422 -18.91 -9.95 6.31
CA SER A 422 -19.65 -10.33 5.09
C SER A 422 -18.99 -9.79 3.82
N LEU A 423 -18.43 -8.56 3.86
CA LEU A 423 -17.66 -8.02 2.74
C LEU A 423 -16.36 -8.79 2.55
N LEU A 424 -15.69 -9.18 3.64
CA LEU A 424 -14.45 -9.96 3.59
C LEU A 424 -14.66 -11.33 2.91
N VAL A 425 -15.73 -12.04 3.29
CA VAL A 425 -16.14 -13.29 2.65
C VAL A 425 -16.51 -13.04 1.18
N GLY A 426 -17.30 -12.00 0.90
CA GLY A 426 -17.68 -11.62 -0.46
C GLY A 426 -16.45 -11.38 -1.36
N GLN A 427 -15.43 -10.68 -0.87
CA GLN A 427 -14.19 -10.48 -1.61
C GLN A 427 -13.45 -11.80 -1.82
N ALA A 428 -13.30 -12.64 -0.79
CA ALA A 428 -12.65 -13.93 -0.94
C ALA A 428 -13.31 -14.80 -2.03
N VAL A 429 -14.65 -14.84 -2.06
CA VAL A 429 -15.43 -15.54 -3.07
C VAL A 429 -15.24 -14.92 -4.45
N SER A 430 -15.29 -13.59 -4.59
CA SER A 430 -15.09 -12.92 -5.87
C SER A 430 -13.70 -13.14 -6.46
N TYR A 431 -12.64 -13.12 -5.64
CA TYR A 431 -11.30 -13.46 -6.10
C TYR A 431 -11.14 -14.93 -6.45
N SER A 432 -11.77 -15.85 -5.71
CA SER A 432 -11.80 -17.27 -6.07
C SER A 432 -12.46 -17.47 -7.45
N ALA A 433 -13.61 -16.84 -7.68
CA ALA A 433 -14.30 -16.90 -8.97
C ALA A 433 -13.47 -16.33 -10.13
N ALA A 434 -12.72 -15.25 -9.88
CA ALA A 434 -11.81 -14.68 -10.87
C ALA A 434 -10.64 -15.63 -11.18
N ILE A 435 -10.03 -16.25 -10.16
CA ILE A 435 -8.96 -17.23 -10.33
C ILE A 435 -9.46 -18.42 -11.15
N ASP A 436 -10.62 -18.98 -10.80
CA ASP A 436 -11.19 -20.15 -11.49
C ASP A 436 -11.55 -19.82 -12.95
N SER A 437 -12.14 -18.65 -13.19
CA SER A 437 -12.45 -18.18 -14.54
C SER A 437 -11.19 -18.03 -15.38
N LEU A 438 -10.15 -17.35 -14.87
CA LEU A 438 -8.89 -17.15 -15.59
C LEU A 438 -8.16 -18.46 -15.87
N ALA A 439 -8.15 -19.37 -14.89
CA ALA A 439 -7.48 -20.66 -15.00
C ALA A 439 -8.05 -21.54 -16.13
N THR A 440 -9.33 -21.39 -16.46
CA THR A 440 -10.00 -22.18 -17.51
C THR A 440 -9.91 -21.57 -18.91
N LEU A 441 -9.46 -20.31 -19.03
CA LEU A 441 -9.28 -19.67 -20.34
C LEU A 441 -8.17 -20.34 -21.16
N PRO A 442 -8.24 -20.29 -22.51
CA PRO A 442 -7.14 -20.73 -23.37
C PRO A 442 -5.82 -20.04 -23.03
N ALA A 443 -4.73 -20.80 -23.08
CA ALA A 443 -3.38 -20.31 -22.82
C ALA A 443 -3.04 -19.10 -23.68
N GLY A 444 -2.54 -18.02 -23.05
CA GLY A 444 -2.12 -16.80 -23.75
C GLY A 444 -3.24 -15.88 -24.20
N LEU A 445 -4.52 -16.26 -24.06
CA LEU A 445 -5.66 -15.42 -24.47
C LEU A 445 -5.62 -14.05 -23.79
N VAL A 446 -5.52 -14.03 -22.45
CA VAL A 446 -5.51 -12.79 -21.66
C VAL A 446 -4.31 -11.91 -22.04
N ARG A 447 -3.11 -12.49 -22.15
CA ARG A 447 -1.91 -11.75 -22.55
C ARG A 447 -2.01 -11.16 -23.95
N SER A 448 -2.54 -11.91 -24.92
CA SER A 448 -2.71 -11.44 -26.29
C SER A 448 -3.72 -10.29 -26.41
N ALA A 449 -4.67 -10.21 -25.48
CA ALA A 449 -5.68 -9.15 -25.41
C ALA A 449 -5.19 -7.89 -24.65
N ASN A 450 -3.95 -7.85 -24.16
CA ASN A 450 -3.45 -6.77 -23.29
C ASN A 450 -2.85 -5.56 -24.03
N ALA A 451 -3.05 -5.44 -25.34
CA ALA A 451 -2.35 -4.46 -26.17
C ALA A 451 -2.65 -3.00 -25.77
N LEU A 452 -3.90 -2.68 -25.41
CA LEU A 452 -4.29 -1.33 -25.00
C LEU A 452 -3.67 -0.95 -23.65
N ALA A 453 -3.75 -1.84 -22.66
CA ALA A 453 -3.09 -1.66 -21.37
C ALA A 453 -1.58 -1.47 -21.51
N LEU A 454 -0.92 -2.26 -22.37
CA LEU A 454 0.52 -2.12 -22.62
C LEU A 454 0.86 -0.77 -23.25
N GLN A 455 0.07 -0.32 -24.23
CA GLN A 455 0.25 1.00 -24.85
C GLN A 455 0.11 2.12 -23.83
N ALA A 456 -0.92 2.05 -22.97
CA ALA A 456 -1.14 3.07 -21.94
C ALA A 456 -0.04 3.05 -20.86
N ALA A 457 0.40 1.87 -20.43
CA ALA A 457 1.52 1.72 -19.49
C ALA A 457 2.82 2.36 -20.02
N GLN A 458 3.09 2.24 -21.32
CA GLN A 458 4.27 2.86 -21.95
C GLN A 458 4.18 4.39 -22.07
N GLN A 459 2.97 4.95 -21.96
CA GLN A 459 2.74 6.40 -21.98
C GLN A 459 2.76 7.02 -20.58
N ALA A 460 2.70 6.20 -19.52
CA ALA A 460 2.85 6.68 -18.16
C ALA A 460 4.28 7.19 -17.91
N GLU A 461 4.41 8.25 -17.11
CA GLU A 461 5.73 8.74 -16.72
C GLU A 461 6.51 7.67 -15.96
N ALA A 462 7.78 7.50 -16.32
CA ALA A 462 8.66 6.61 -15.59
C ALA A 462 8.84 7.13 -14.15
N PRO A 463 8.88 6.26 -13.14
CA PRO A 463 9.12 6.70 -11.77
C PRO A 463 10.47 7.41 -11.67
N GLU A 464 10.52 8.46 -10.85
CA GLU A 464 11.77 9.20 -10.64
C GLU A 464 12.89 8.28 -10.12
N PRO A 465 14.13 8.47 -10.59
CA PRO A 465 15.27 7.71 -10.11
C PRO A 465 15.53 8.01 -8.63
N ALA A 466 16.21 7.08 -7.95
CA ALA A 466 16.57 7.29 -6.56
C ALA A 466 17.55 8.47 -6.40
N ASP A 467 17.28 9.36 -5.45
CA ASP A 467 18.17 10.46 -5.08
C ASP A 467 19.29 9.92 -4.18
N THR A 468 20.40 9.54 -4.82
CA THR A 468 21.55 8.99 -4.12
C THR A 468 22.30 10.02 -3.25
N GLU A 469 22.14 11.32 -3.53
CA GLU A 469 22.78 12.39 -2.74
C GLU A 469 22.09 12.51 -1.38
N ARG A 470 20.76 12.38 -1.34
CA ARG A 470 19.95 12.28 -0.11
C ARG A 470 19.94 10.89 0.52
N GLY A 471 20.76 9.97 0.02
CA GLY A 471 20.90 8.61 0.53
C GLY A 471 19.78 7.65 0.13
N GLY A 472 18.90 8.07 -0.79
CA GLY A 472 17.91 7.23 -1.44
C GLY A 472 18.55 6.12 -2.25
N ARG A 473 17.88 4.97 -2.33
CA ARG A 473 18.39 3.76 -3.00
C ARG A 473 17.26 2.97 -3.62
N GLN A 474 17.50 2.45 -4.83
CA GLN A 474 16.66 1.39 -5.39
C GLN A 474 16.72 0.15 -4.48
N PRO A 475 15.62 -0.59 -4.29
CA PRO A 475 15.67 -1.83 -3.53
C PRO A 475 16.62 -2.81 -4.24
N GLN A 476 17.52 -3.43 -3.48
CA GLN A 476 18.53 -4.35 -4.01
C GLN A 476 18.35 -5.74 -3.41
N PRO A 477 18.17 -6.80 -4.23
CA PRO A 477 18.10 -8.17 -3.74
C PRO A 477 19.35 -8.56 -2.94
N VAL A 478 19.14 -9.27 -1.84
CA VAL A 478 20.21 -9.85 -1.02
C VAL A 478 19.86 -11.27 -0.63
N ARG A 479 20.87 -12.07 -0.29
CA ARG A 479 20.65 -13.49 0.07
C ARG A 479 19.78 -13.66 1.32
N SER A 480 19.90 -12.76 2.28
CA SER A 480 19.16 -12.78 3.54
C SER A 480 19.29 -11.44 4.27
N CYS A 481 18.27 -11.04 5.03
CA CYS A 481 18.41 -9.96 5.99
C CYS A 481 19.29 -10.41 7.17
N VAL A 482 20.55 -10.00 7.15
CA VAL A 482 21.44 -10.16 8.29
C VAL A 482 21.22 -8.95 9.20
N ASP A 483 20.70 -9.16 10.41
CA ASP A 483 20.73 -8.15 11.46
C ASP A 483 22.20 -7.87 11.79
N ARG A 484 22.81 -6.90 11.10
CA ARG A 484 24.11 -6.38 11.50
C ARG A 484 23.88 -5.73 12.86
N ARG A 485 24.26 -6.43 13.94
CA ARG A 485 24.45 -5.77 15.24
C ARG A 485 25.33 -4.54 14.97
N PRO A 486 25.00 -3.37 15.51
CA PRO A 486 25.82 -2.19 15.28
C PRO A 486 27.23 -2.50 15.79
N THR A 487 28.17 -2.61 14.85
CA THR A 487 29.57 -2.41 15.20
C THR A 487 29.63 -0.99 15.75
N GLN A 488 29.95 -0.87 17.04
CA GLN A 488 30.35 0.41 17.60
C GLN A 488 31.55 0.89 16.78
N SER A 489 31.29 1.74 15.78
CA SER A 489 32.37 2.44 15.12
C SER A 489 32.79 3.56 16.07
N PRO A 490 34.04 3.62 16.53
CA PRO A 490 34.50 4.71 17.35
C PRO A 490 34.40 6.00 16.54
N LEU A 491 33.79 7.02 17.12
CA LEU A 491 33.73 8.38 16.61
C LEU A 491 35.11 8.83 16.12
N GLY A 492 35.31 8.86 14.81
CA GLY A 492 36.42 9.54 14.17
C GLY A 492 36.17 11.04 14.18
N VAL A 493 36.51 11.70 15.28
CA VAL A 493 36.60 13.16 15.35
C VAL A 493 37.80 13.59 14.51
N GLN A 494 37.58 14.06 13.28
CA GLN A 494 38.54 14.94 12.61
C GLN A 494 38.10 16.39 12.78
N GLY A 495 38.39 16.94 13.96
CA GLY A 495 38.45 18.38 14.16
C GLY A 495 39.77 18.90 13.55
N ARG A 496 39.69 19.63 12.44
CA ARG A 496 40.79 20.48 11.98
C ARG A 496 40.96 21.65 12.96
N ILE A 497 41.87 21.49 13.92
CA ILE A 497 42.41 22.61 14.70
C ILE A 497 43.61 23.16 13.92
N VAL A 498 43.42 24.30 13.26
CA VAL A 498 44.54 25.09 12.71
C VAL A 498 45.11 25.94 13.85
N GLY A 499 46.01 25.35 14.63
CA GLY A 499 46.81 26.06 15.64
C GLY A 499 48.22 26.35 15.11
N LYS A 500 48.45 27.57 14.63
CA LYS A 500 49.80 28.07 14.32
C LYS A 500 50.59 28.20 15.63
N SER A 501 51.58 27.34 15.83
CA SER A 501 52.62 27.52 16.86
C SER A 501 53.93 27.87 16.17
N ARG A 502 54.31 29.16 16.16
CA ARG A 502 55.67 29.59 15.83
C ARG A 502 56.52 29.42 17.08
N VAL A 503 57.45 28.49 17.02
CA VAL A 503 58.51 28.29 18.01
C VAL A 503 59.58 29.37 17.80
N TYR A 504 59.82 30.14 18.84
CA TYR A 504 60.94 31.06 19.01
C TYR A 504 62.21 30.24 19.32
N ARG A 505 63.31 30.49 18.59
CA ARG A 505 64.67 30.03 18.94
C ARG A 505 65.55 31.27 19.15
N PRO A 506 66.28 31.39 20.28
CA PRO A 506 67.34 32.38 20.43
C PRO A 506 68.70 31.84 19.97
N GLY A 507 69.45 32.71 19.30
CA GLY A 507 70.92 32.82 19.20
C GLY A 507 71.81 31.57 19.11
N ALA A 508 72.47 31.41 17.97
CA ALA A 508 73.93 31.53 17.79
C ALA A 508 74.25 31.60 16.30
#